data_AF-A0A3D2SWL4-F1
#
_entry.id   AF-A0A3D2SWL4-F1
#
_cell.length_a   1.000
_cell.length_b   1.000
_cell.length_c   1.000
_cell.angle_alpha   90.00
_cell.angle_beta   90.00
_cell.angle_gamma   90.00
#
_symmetry.space_group_name_H-M   'P 1'
#
loop_
_entity.id
_entity.type
_entity.pdbx_description
1 polymer ?
#
loop_
_entity_poly.entity_id
_entity_poly.type
_entity_poly.pdbx_seq_one_letter_code
_entity_poly.pdbx_strand_id
1 'polypeptide(L)' 'IAESVAENLSGIAIRIEDDVLVTEDGCEILSCGLPTSTAEIEELVGLSK' A
#
# COMPACT_ATOMS: atom_id res chain seq x y z
N ILE A 1 1.30 -15.32 -16.58
CA ILE A 1 0.33 -14.21 -16.62
C ILE A 1 -0.32 -14.26 -17.99
N ALA A 2 -1.64 -14.27 -18.09
CA ALA A 2 -2.30 -14.23 -19.40
C ALA A 2 -1.91 -12.93 -20.13
N GLU A 3 -1.79 -12.96 -21.46
CA GLU A 3 -1.37 -11.81 -22.28
C GLU A 3 -2.16 -10.53 -21.91
N SER A 4 -3.48 -10.66 -21.78
CA SER A 4 -4.38 -9.56 -21.40
C SER A 4 -4.10 -8.99 -20.01
N VAL A 5 -3.64 -9.81 -19.07
CA VAL A 5 -3.28 -9.34 -17.73
C VAL A 5 -1.94 -8.60 -17.78
N ALA A 6 -1.00 -9.03 -18.62
CA ALA A 6 0.28 -8.34 -18.78
C ALA A 6 0.09 -6.96 -19.42
N GLU A 7 -0.77 -6.83 -20.44
CA GLU A 7 -1.13 -5.55 -21.05
C GLU A 7 -1.75 -4.58 -20.03
N ASN A 8 -2.68 -5.07 -19.19
CA ASN A 8 -3.37 -4.25 -18.18
C ASN A 8 -2.45 -3.77 -17.04
N LEU A 9 -1.30 -4.40 -16.82
CA LEU A 9 -0.34 -4.04 -15.78
C LEU A 9 0.87 -3.27 -16.34
N SER A 10 0.96 -3.11 -17.66
CA SER A 10 2.06 -2.40 -18.31
C SER A 10 2.08 -0.93 -17.88
N GLY A 11 3.24 -0.45 -17.44
CA GLY A 11 3.43 0.94 -16.98
C GLY A 11 2.92 1.23 -15.57
N ILE A 12 2.39 0.25 -14.84
CA ILE A 12 1.96 0.40 -13.44
C ILE A 12 3.05 -0.12 -12.51
N ALA A 13 3.49 0.72 -11.58
CA ALA A 13 4.40 0.35 -10.51
C ALA A 13 3.85 0.84 -9.16
N ILE A 14 3.87 -0.03 -8.16
CA ILE A 14 3.33 0.25 -6.82
C ILE A 14 4.45 0.00 -5.81
N ARG A 15 4.61 0.91 -4.85
CA ARG A 15 5.48 0.74 -3.68
C ARG A 15 4.70 1.17 -2.43
N ILE A 16 4.80 0.34 -1.39
CA ILE A 16 4.35 0.65 -0.04
C ILE A 16 5.63 0.68 0.81
N GLU A 17 5.79 1.73 1.60
CA GLU A 17 7.03 2.03 2.33
C GLU A 17 6.67 2.62 3.70
N ASP A 18 7.33 2.14 4.74
CA ASP A 18 7.12 2.55 6.12
C ASP A 18 8.46 2.79 6.83
N ASP A 19 8.47 3.78 7.72
CA ASP A 19 9.59 4.05 8.62
C ASP A 19 9.44 3.20 9.89
N VAL A 20 10.46 2.42 10.21
CA VAL A 20 10.44 1.50 11.36
C VAL A 20 11.56 1.79 12.35
N LEU A 21 11.22 1.80 13.63
CA LEU A 21 12.17 1.82 14.73
C LEU A 21 12.39 0.40 15.23
N VAL A 22 13.63 -0.09 15.20
CA VAL A 22 13.99 -1.39 15.77
C VAL A 22 14.20 -1.25 17.29
N THR A 23 13.59 -2.15 18.07
CA THR A 23 13.66 -2.19 19.53
C THR A 23 14.15 -3.57 20.00
N GLU A 24 14.36 -3.74 21.31
CA GLU A 24 14.74 -5.05 21.88
C GLU A 24 13.65 -6.11 21.72
N ASP A 25 12.38 -5.70 21.73
CA ASP A 25 11.21 -6.58 21.65
C ASP A 25 10.63 -6.74 20.23
N GLY A 26 11.14 -5.99 19.24
CA GLY A 26 10.66 -6.04 17.86
C GLY A 26 10.87 -4.75 17.08
N CYS A 27 9.81 -4.22 16.47
CA CYS A 27 9.83 -2.92 15.82
C CYS A 27 8.52 -2.13 16.04
N GLU A 28 8.65 -0.81 15.99
CA GLU A 28 7.53 0.14 15.97
C GLU A 28 7.45 0.78 14.58
N ILE A 29 6.24 0.87 14.03
CA ILE A 29 5.99 1.51 12.73
C ILE A 29 5.66 2.98 12.98
N LEU A 30 6.60 3.87 12.65
CA LEU A 30 6.49 5.31 12.90
C LEU A 30 5.50 6.01 11.94
N SER A 31 5.27 5.43 10.76
CA SER A 31 4.40 5.93 9.70
C SER A 31 3.02 5.29 9.65
N CYS A 32 2.60 4.56 10.69
CA CYS A 32 1.36 3.78 10.71
C CYS A 32 0.04 4.59 10.62
N GLY A 33 0.12 5.93 10.61
CA GLY A 33 -1.05 6.80 10.47
C GLY A 33 -1.66 6.85 9.07
N LEU A 34 -0.98 6.29 8.06
CA LEU A 34 -1.50 6.21 6.69
C LEU A 34 -2.00 4.78 6.37
N PRO A 35 -3.16 4.63 5.70
CA PRO A 35 -3.68 3.32 5.35
C PRO A 35 -2.85 2.68 4.24
N THR A 36 -2.61 1.38 4.35
CA THR A 36 -1.92 0.57 3.33
C THR A 36 -2.78 -0.54 2.76
N SER A 37 -3.89 -0.88 3.42
CA SER A 37 -4.86 -1.83 2.88
C SER A 37 -5.71 -1.16 1.80
N THR A 38 -6.11 -1.94 0.79
CA THR A 38 -6.95 -1.43 -0.30
C THR A 38 -8.29 -0.90 0.22
N ALA A 39 -8.90 -1.59 1.19
CA ALA A 39 -10.19 -1.22 1.75
C ALA A 39 -10.15 0.14 2.46
N GLU A 40 -9.14 0.37 3.31
CA GLU A 40 -9.00 1.64 4.03
C GLU A 40 -8.61 2.79 3.08
N ILE A 41 -7.80 2.52 2.05
CA ILE A 41 -7.49 3.50 1.01
C ILE A 41 -8.77 3.88 0.25
N GLU A 42 -9.55 2.90 -0.19
CA GLU A 42 -10.83 3.12 -0.88
C GLU A 42 -11.84 3.86 -0.01
N GLU A 43 -11.89 3.61 1.29
CA GLU A 43 -12.71 4.39 2.23
C GLU A 43 -12.21 5.84 2.36
N LEU A 44 -10.90 6.06 2.41
CA LEU A 44 -10.30 7.38 2.54
C LEU A 44 -10.48 8.25 1.29
N VAL A 45 -10.28 7.71 0.08
CA VAL A 45 -10.29 8.48 -1.18
C VAL A 45 -11.51 8.21 -2.08
N GLY A 46 -12.17 7.07 -1.92
CA GLY A 46 -13.19 6.55 -2.83
C GLY A 46 -14.62 7.01 -2.56
N LEU A 47 -14.85 7.86 -1.54
CA LEU A 47 -16.17 8.43 -1.24
C LEU A 47 -16.65 9.49 -2.25
N SER A 48 -15.84 9.83 -3.25
CA SER A 48 -16.26 10.74 -4.33
C SER A 48 -17.04 9.97 -5.40
N LYS A 49 -18.33 9.74 -5.17
CA LYS A 49 -19.27 9.30 -6.20
C LYS A 49 -20.55 10.12 -6.16
#